data_AF-A0A2M6XAG3-F1
#
_entry.id   AF-A0A2M6XAG3-F1
#
_cell.length_a   1.000
_cell.length_b   1.000
_cell.length_c   1.000
_cell.angle_alpha   90.00
_cell.angle_beta   90.00
_cell.angle_gamma   90.00
#
_symmetry.space_group_name_H-M   'P 1'
#
loop_
_entity.id
_entity.type
_entity.pdbx_description
1 polymer ?
#
loop_
_entity_poly.entity_id
_entity_poly.type
_entity_poly.pdbx_seq_one_letter_code
_entity_poly.pdbx_strand_id
1 'polypeptide(L)'
;MFEKFHFSQKQIKNYYKSAVRDFSIASKSDIPEVAFRFCYDSLLKLAITICAANELRVKARQGHHIELIEKLSDILKNQGIEIIANEMRSKRNWDLYGGGVLISEKETKEYIIFTKTVFKKADAYLHKKLSKQLRF
;
A
#
# COMPACT_ATOMS: atom_id res chain seq x y z
N MET A 1 -8.32 -8.37 -11.40
CA MET A 1 -9.73 -8.62 -11.16
C MET A 1 -9.80 -9.12 -9.76
N PHE A 2 -10.74 -8.58 -8.99
CA PHE A 2 -10.97 -9.05 -7.63
C PHE A 2 -11.99 -10.17 -7.64
N GLU A 3 -11.88 -11.05 -6.67
CA GLU A 3 -12.90 -12.02 -6.33
C GLU A 3 -13.26 -11.91 -4.86
N LYS A 4 -14.48 -12.35 -4.54
CA LYS A 4 -14.89 -12.45 -3.15
C LYS A 4 -14.12 -13.56 -2.46
N PHE A 5 -13.56 -13.25 -1.31
CA PHE A 5 -12.86 -14.22 -0.47
C PHE A 5 -13.01 -13.83 1.00
N HIS A 6 -13.38 -14.79 1.84
CA HIS A 6 -13.50 -14.55 3.27
C HIS A 6 -12.13 -14.65 3.94
N PHE A 7 -11.64 -13.53 4.48
CA PHE A 7 -10.39 -13.48 5.22
C PHE A 7 -10.65 -13.53 6.72
N SER A 8 -9.90 -14.36 7.43
CA SER A 8 -9.89 -14.31 8.89
C SER A 8 -9.28 -13.00 9.40
N GLN A 9 -9.72 -12.56 10.58
CA GLN A 9 -9.13 -11.39 11.25
C GLN A 9 -7.61 -11.54 11.48
N LYS A 10 -7.14 -12.77 11.71
CA LYS A 10 -5.71 -13.07 11.82
C LYS A 10 -4.96 -12.80 10.51
N GLN A 11 -5.52 -13.18 9.36
CA GLN A 11 -4.92 -12.89 8.05
C GLN A 11 -4.85 -11.39 7.78
N ILE A 12 -5.94 -10.66 8.01
CA ILE A 12 -5.98 -9.20 7.83
C ILE A 12 -4.93 -8.52 8.72
N LYS A 13 -4.85 -8.93 10.01
CA LYS A 13 -3.84 -8.40 10.94
C LYS A 13 -2.42 -8.71 10.49
N ASN A 14 -2.17 -9.89 9.92
CA ASN A 14 -0.84 -10.25 9.41
C ASN A 14 -0.45 -9.43 8.18
N TYR A 15 -1.38 -9.17 7.26
CA TYR A 15 -1.15 -8.26 6.12
C TYR A 15 -0.81 -6.85 6.60
N TYR A 16 -1.60 -6.32 7.54
CA TYR A 16 -1.36 -5.00 8.11
C TYR A 16 0.01 -4.91 8.80
N LYS A 17 0.35 -5.90 9.64
CA LYS A 17 1.67 -5.98 10.28
C LYS A 17 2.80 -6.00 9.26
N SER A 18 2.64 -6.72 8.15
CA SER A 18 3.64 -6.73 7.09
C SER A 18 3.78 -5.36 6.42
N ALA A 19 2.68 -4.64 6.20
CA ALA A 19 2.72 -3.29 5.66
C ALA A 19 3.46 -2.32 6.61
N VAL A 20 3.12 -2.36 7.90
CA VAL A 20 3.76 -1.52 8.94
C VAL A 20 5.25 -1.80 9.07
N ARG A 21 5.66 -3.08 9.04
CA ARG A 21 7.07 -3.46 9.11
C ARG A 21 7.86 -2.85 7.96
N ASP A 22 7.36 -2.98 6.74
CA ASP A 22 8.03 -2.44 5.55
C ASP A 22 8.08 -0.92 5.58
N PHE A 23 6.99 -0.26 6.01
CA PHE A 23 6.99 1.19 6.21
C PHE A 23 8.01 1.64 7.27
N SER A 24 8.21 0.84 8.33
CA SER A 24 9.25 1.11 9.32
C SER A 24 10.66 0.95 8.76
N ILE A 25 10.89 0.02 7.83
CA ILE A 25 12.19 -0.11 7.16
C ILE A 25 12.42 1.11 6.26
N ALA A 26 11.40 1.47 5.47
CA ALA A 26 11.45 2.65 4.60
C ALA A 26 11.79 3.94 5.38
N SER A 27 11.15 4.13 6.53
CA SER A 27 11.30 5.34 7.35
C SER A 27 12.63 5.44 8.10
N LYS A 28 13.41 4.35 8.18
CA LYS A 28 14.67 4.27 8.93
C LYS A 28 15.90 4.10 8.03
N SER A 29 15.70 3.94 6.73
CA SER A 29 16.78 3.70 5.78
C SER A 29 17.38 5.02 5.33
N ASP A 30 18.69 5.15 5.44
CA ASP A 30 19.45 6.29 4.92
C ASP A 30 19.79 6.13 3.43
N ILE A 31 19.54 4.94 2.85
CA ILE A 31 19.73 4.66 1.43
C ILE A 31 18.41 4.95 0.69
N PRO A 32 18.36 5.94 -0.23
CA PRO A 32 17.12 6.35 -0.92
C PRO A 32 16.41 5.22 -1.67
N GLU A 33 17.16 4.36 -2.36
CA GLU A 33 16.61 3.27 -3.17
C GLU A 33 15.96 2.19 -2.29
N VAL A 34 16.60 1.88 -1.15
CA VAL A 34 16.06 0.95 -0.15
C VAL A 34 14.80 1.54 0.47
N ALA A 35 14.87 2.80 0.89
CA ALA A 35 13.76 3.50 1.48
C ALA A 35 12.55 3.55 0.52
N PHE A 36 12.78 3.91 -0.75
CA PHE A 36 11.74 3.92 -1.78
C PHE A 36 11.11 2.55 -2.03
N ARG A 37 11.94 1.50 -2.17
CA ARG A 37 11.46 0.14 -2.44
C ARG A 37 10.53 -0.35 -1.32
N PHE A 38 10.97 -0.21 -0.07
CA PHE A 38 10.14 -0.57 1.08
C PHE A 38 8.94 0.35 1.25
N CYS A 39 9.04 1.62 0.86
CA CYS A 39 7.91 2.55 0.89
C CYS A 39 6.81 2.09 -0.08
N TYR A 40 7.16 1.78 -1.32
CA TYR A 40 6.21 1.26 -2.31
C TYR A 40 5.63 -0.10 -1.90
N ASP A 41 6.46 -1.03 -1.42
CA ASP A 41 6.01 -2.34 -0.97
C ASP A 41 5.04 -2.23 0.22
N SER A 42 5.31 -1.32 1.15
CA SER A 42 4.41 -1.04 2.28
C SER A 42 3.03 -0.55 1.82
N LEU A 43 2.99 0.31 0.79
CA LEU A 43 1.76 0.85 0.23
C LEU A 43 0.92 -0.26 -0.45
N LEU A 44 1.56 -1.14 -1.22
CA LEU A 44 0.88 -2.30 -1.82
C LEU A 44 0.35 -3.27 -0.76
N LYS A 45 1.12 -3.55 0.29
CA LYS A 45 0.69 -4.41 1.39
C LYS A 45 -0.45 -3.78 2.19
N LEU A 46 -0.47 -2.46 2.31
CA LEU A 46 -1.61 -1.72 2.87
C LEU A 46 -2.85 -1.83 1.97
N ALA A 47 -2.70 -1.72 0.65
CA ALA A 47 -3.78 -1.95 -0.31
C ALA A 47 -4.37 -3.36 -0.17
N ILE A 48 -3.52 -4.39 -0.08
CA ILE A 48 -3.95 -5.78 0.17
C ILE A 48 -4.73 -5.89 1.48
N THR A 49 -4.24 -5.25 2.54
CA THR A 49 -4.94 -5.23 3.85
C THR A 49 -6.33 -4.63 3.74
N ILE A 50 -6.46 -3.47 3.08
CA ILE A 50 -7.73 -2.78 2.90
C ILE A 50 -8.68 -3.61 2.03
N CYS A 51 -8.20 -4.21 0.95
CA CYS A 51 -8.99 -5.11 0.11
C CYS A 51 -9.46 -6.34 0.88
N ALA A 52 -8.57 -6.98 1.65
CA ALA A 52 -8.90 -8.15 2.46
C ALA A 52 -9.96 -7.82 3.53
N ALA A 53 -9.87 -6.65 4.17
CA ALA A 53 -10.89 -6.16 5.09
C ALA A 53 -12.25 -5.89 4.40
N ASN A 54 -12.29 -5.86 3.08
CA ASN A 54 -13.48 -5.76 2.24
C ASN A 54 -13.85 -7.08 1.54
N GLU A 55 -13.28 -8.21 1.97
CA GLU A 55 -13.50 -9.52 1.36
C GLU A 55 -13.11 -9.58 -0.12
N LEU A 56 -12.17 -8.73 -0.55
CA LEU A 56 -11.68 -8.64 -1.91
C LEU A 56 -10.28 -9.24 -2.00
N ARG A 57 -10.14 -10.33 -2.74
CA ARG A 57 -8.84 -10.93 -3.09
C ARG A 57 -8.47 -10.52 -4.52
N VAL A 58 -7.31 -9.90 -4.68
CA VAL A 58 -6.78 -9.61 -6.03
C VAL A 58 -6.25 -10.90 -6.65
N LYS A 59 -6.56 -11.14 -7.93
CA LYS A 59 -5.92 -12.22 -8.70
C LYS A 59 -4.50 -11.78 -9.08
N ALA A 60 -3.50 -12.60 -8.77
CA ALA A 60 -2.10 -12.34 -9.08
C ALA A 60 -1.83 -12.50 -10.60
N ARG A 61 -2.18 -11.47 -11.37
CA ARG A 61 -2.02 -11.38 -12.82
C ARG A 61 -1.30 -10.08 -13.21
N GLN A 62 -0.89 -9.95 -14.47
CA GLN A 62 -0.33 -8.68 -14.95
C GLN A 62 -1.28 -7.51 -14.65
N GLY A 63 -0.73 -6.41 -14.14
CA GLY A 63 -1.52 -5.22 -13.78
C GLY A 63 -2.16 -5.24 -12.39
N HIS A 64 -2.03 -6.32 -11.60
CA HIS A 64 -2.68 -6.40 -10.27
C HIS A 64 -2.28 -5.27 -9.29
N HIS A 65 -1.08 -4.69 -9.42
CA HIS A 65 -0.69 -3.51 -8.64
C HIS A 65 -1.56 -2.29 -8.94
N ILE A 66 -1.90 -2.07 -10.21
CA ILE A 66 -2.77 -0.96 -10.63
C ILE A 66 -4.15 -1.15 -9.98
N GLU A 67 -4.70 -2.35 -10.08
CA GLU A 67 -6.02 -2.67 -9.50
C GLU A 67 -6.03 -2.53 -7.96
N LEU A 68 -4.94 -2.88 -7.28
CA LEU A 68 -4.78 -2.66 -5.83
C LEU A 68 -4.76 -1.17 -5.49
N ILE A 69 -4.04 -0.37 -6.27
CA ILE A 69 -3.92 1.08 -6.10
C ILE A 69 -5.28 1.76 -6.31
N GLU A 70 -5.97 1.43 -7.41
CA GLU A 70 -7.32 1.90 -7.71
C GLU A 70 -8.28 1.57 -6.56
N LYS A 71 -8.27 0.32 -6.06
CA LYS A 71 -9.14 -0.05 -4.94
C LYS A 71 -8.79 0.65 -3.63
N LEU A 72 -7.52 0.88 -3.36
CA LEU A 72 -7.11 1.65 -2.19
C LEU A 72 -7.63 3.09 -2.28
N SER A 73 -7.48 3.74 -3.44
CA SER A 73 -8.01 5.06 -3.75
C SER A 73 -9.54 5.12 -3.58
N ASP A 74 -10.25 4.17 -4.18
CA ASP A 74 -11.72 4.05 -4.15
C ASP A 74 -12.26 3.88 -2.71
N ILE A 75 -11.63 3.00 -1.93
CA ILE A 75 -12.10 2.65 -0.59
C ILE A 75 -11.79 3.77 0.41
N LEU A 76 -10.61 4.39 0.30
CA LEU A 76 -10.20 5.50 1.17
C LEU A 76 -10.70 6.87 0.68
N LYS A 77 -11.43 6.92 -0.46
CA LYS A 77 -11.99 8.13 -1.07
C LYS A 77 -10.94 9.22 -1.26
N ASN A 78 -9.81 8.85 -1.86
CA ASN A 78 -8.70 9.77 -2.07
C ASN A 78 -8.00 9.49 -3.41
N GLN A 79 -8.41 10.22 -4.46
CA GLN A 79 -7.85 10.11 -5.81
C GLN A 79 -6.34 10.40 -5.86
N GLY A 80 -5.81 11.22 -4.95
CA GLY A 80 -4.37 11.46 -4.85
C GLY A 80 -3.57 10.18 -4.57
N ILE A 81 -4.21 9.13 -4.01
CA ILE A 81 -3.57 7.82 -3.83
C ILE A 81 -3.23 7.21 -5.19
N GLU A 82 -4.19 7.22 -6.11
CA GLU A 82 -4.02 6.61 -7.42
C GLU A 82 -2.91 7.29 -8.22
N ILE A 83 -2.88 8.63 -8.19
CA ILE A 83 -1.90 9.45 -8.91
C ILE A 83 -0.49 9.12 -8.41
N ILE A 84 -0.23 9.33 -7.12
CA ILE A 84 1.13 9.20 -6.55
C ILE A 84 1.58 7.73 -6.52
N ALA A 85 0.69 6.79 -6.22
CA ALA A 85 1.07 5.37 -6.18
C ALA A 85 1.38 4.81 -7.58
N ASN A 86 0.69 5.27 -8.64
CA ASN A 86 1.01 4.89 -10.00
C ASN A 86 2.33 5.52 -10.49
N GLU A 87 2.66 6.71 -10.01
CA GLU A 87 3.98 7.32 -10.22
C GLU A 87 5.08 6.45 -9.59
N MET A 88 4.92 6.07 -8.31
CA MET A 88 5.84 5.15 -7.62
C MET A 88 5.96 3.81 -8.36
N ARG A 89 4.84 3.23 -8.83
CA ARG A 89 4.84 2.00 -9.62
C ARG A 89 5.63 2.14 -10.92
N SER A 90 5.43 3.24 -11.64
CA SER A 90 6.10 3.50 -12.91
C SER A 90 7.61 3.65 -12.70
N LYS A 91 8.00 4.37 -11.66
CA LYS A 91 9.40 4.55 -11.27
C LYS A 91 10.05 3.23 -10.85
N ARG A 92 9.39 2.41 -10.03
CA ARG A 92 9.84 1.06 -9.67
C ARG A 92 9.98 0.13 -10.88
N ASN A 93 9.09 0.25 -11.86
CA ASN A 93 9.20 -0.51 -13.10
C ASN A 93 10.39 -0.04 -13.94
N TRP A 94 10.65 1.25 -14.04
CA TRP A 94 11.84 1.78 -14.71
C TRP A 94 13.13 1.33 -14.03
N ASP A 95 13.16 1.29 -12.69
CA ASP A 95 14.31 0.79 -11.93
C ASP A 95 14.66 -0.66 -12.33
N LEU A 96 13.66 -1.51 -12.50
CA LEU A 96 13.84 -2.91 -12.85
C LEU A 96 14.16 -3.17 -14.33
N TYR A 97 13.51 -2.45 -15.24
CA TYR A 97 13.53 -2.76 -16.68
C TYR A 97 14.31 -1.73 -17.52
N GLY A 98 14.56 -0.53 -16.99
CA GLY A 98 15.15 0.61 -17.69
C GLY A 98 16.62 0.89 -17.36
N GLY A 99 17.29 0.00 -16.63
CA GLY A 99 18.72 0.16 -16.28
C GLY A 99 18.98 0.95 -14.99
N GLY A 100 17.98 1.08 -14.11
CA GLY A 100 18.08 1.73 -12.81
C GLY A 100 17.45 3.12 -12.75
N VAL A 101 16.82 3.46 -11.63
CA VAL A 101 16.40 4.84 -11.32
C VAL A 101 17.27 5.39 -10.21
N LEU A 102 17.90 6.55 -10.44
CA LEU A 102 18.37 7.40 -9.36
C LEU A 102 17.17 8.10 -8.74
N ILE A 103 16.82 7.73 -7.50
CA ILE A 103 15.81 8.43 -6.71
C ILE A 103 16.50 9.32 -5.68
N SER A 104 16.14 10.60 -5.66
CA SER A 104 16.73 11.53 -4.71
C SER A 104 16.21 11.30 -3.30
N GLU A 105 17.01 11.70 -2.30
CA GLU A 105 16.54 11.74 -0.90
C GLU A 105 15.25 12.56 -0.74
N LYS A 106 15.13 13.66 -1.50
CA LYS A 106 13.98 14.55 -1.44
C LYS A 106 12.71 13.82 -1.89
N GLU A 107 12.75 13.19 -3.07
CA GLU A 107 11.62 12.39 -3.58
C GLU A 107 11.26 11.26 -2.62
N THR A 108 12.25 10.56 -2.09
CA THR A 108 12.00 9.47 -1.12
C THR A 108 11.33 9.97 0.15
N LYS A 109 11.76 11.13 0.69
CA LYS A 109 11.11 11.78 1.85
C LYS A 109 9.66 12.15 1.53
N GLU A 110 9.39 12.67 0.34
CA GLU A 110 8.02 13.01 -0.12
C GLU A 110 7.14 11.75 -0.19
N TYR A 111 7.63 10.64 -0.75
CA TYR A 111 6.88 9.38 -0.79
C TYR A 111 6.65 8.77 0.59
N ILE A 112 7.62 8.86 1.51
CA ILE A 112 7.44 8.42 2.91
C ILE A 112 6.35 9.24 3.60
N ILE A 113 6.39 10.57 3.45
CA ILE A 113 5.38 11.47 4.02
C ILE A 113 3.99 11.13 3.46
N PHE A 114 3.88 11.03 2.13
CA PHE A 114 2.65 10.63 1.46
C PHE A 114 2.14 9.29 1.99
N THR A 115 2.98 8.25 2.03
CA THR A 115 2.62 6.91 2.49
C THR A 115 2.16 6.94 3.94
N LYS A 116 2.81 7.73 4.81
CA LYS A 116 2.36 7.97 6.20
C LYS A 116 0.94 8.53 6.25
N THR A 117 0.57 9.45 5.35
CA THR A 117 -0.80 9.99 5.29
C THR A 117 -1.82 8.93 4.88
N VAL A 118 -1.44 8.02 3.97
CA VAL A 118 -2.28 6.89 3.55
C VAL A 118 -2.49 5.91 4.70
N PHE A 119 -1.43 5.57 5.45
CA PHE A 119 -1.54 4.77 6.68
C PHE A 119 -2.51 5.38 7.68
N LYS A 120 -2.42 6.68 7.98
CA LYS A 120 -3.36 7.36 8.88
C LYS A 120 -4.82 7.22 8.43
N LYS A 121 -5.09 7.37 7.12
CA LYS A 121 -6.45 7.18 6.58
C LYS A 121 -6.90 5.72 6.66
N ALA A 122 -6.01 4.79 6.35
CA ALA A 122 -6.28 3.35 6.43
C ALA A 122 -6.57 2.91 7.87
N ASP A 123 -5.85 3.42 8.86
CA ASP A 123 -6.05 3.12 10.28
C ASP A 123 -7.42 3.57 10.75
N ALA A 124 -7.80 4.82 10.44
CA ALA A 124 -9.13 5.34 10.76
C ALA A 124 -10.25 4.50 10.10
N TYR A 125 -10.04 4.10 8.84
CA TYR A 125 -10.96 3.23 8.11
C TYR A 125 -11.09 1.85 8.77
N LEU A 126 -9.98 1.18 9.05
CA LEU A 126 -9.94 -0.16 9.64
C LEU A 126 -10.54 -0.15 11.05
N HIS A 127 -10.24 0.87 11.86
CA HIS A 127 -10.82 1.03 13.19
C HIS A 127 -12.35 1.13 13.13
N LYS A 128 -12.89 1.97 12.23
CA LYS A 128 -14.34 2.11 12.03
C LYS A 128 -14.99 0.83 11.49
N LYS A 129 -14.28 0.06 10.67
CA LYS A 129 -14.82 -1.15 10.05
C LYS A 129 -14.83 -2.33 11.02
N LEU A 130 -13.71 -2.55 11.73
CA LEU A 130 -13.57 -3.65 12.67
C LEU A 130 -14.42 -3.43 13.93
N SER A 131 -14.60 -2.19 14.39
CA SER A 131 -15.56 -1.88 15.47
C SER A 131 -17.01 -2.17 15.07
N LYS A 132 -17.38 -1.99 13.80
CA LYS A 132 -18.72 -2.34 13.31
C LYS A 132 -18.96 -3.84 13.19
N GLN A 133 -17.92 -4.64 12.95
CA GLN A 133 -18.02 -6.11 12.92
C GLN A 133 -18.14 -6.73 14.32
N LEU A 134 -17.93 -5.96 15.39
CA LEU A 134 -17.98 -6.39 16.80
C LEU A 134 -19.24 -5.89 17.54
N ARG A 135 -20.27 -5.46 16.83
CA ARG A 135 -21.57 -5.14 17.45
C ARG A 135 -22.30 -6.46 17.75
N PHE A 136 -22.28 -6.85 19.02
CA PHE A 136 -23.18 -7.84 19.61
C PHE A 136 -24.61 -7.30 19.64
#